data_AF-A0A0F9RQI2-F1
#
_entry.id   AF-A0A0F9RQI2-F1
#
_cell.length_a   1.000
_cell.length_b   1.000
_cell.length_c   1.000
_cell.angle_alpha   90.00
_cell.angle_beta   90.00
_cell.angle_gamma   90.00
#
_symmetry.space_group_name_H-M   'P 1'
#
loop_
_entity.id
_entity.type
_entity.pdbx_description
1 polymer ?
#
loop_
_entity_poly.entity_id
_entity_poly.type
_entity_poly.pdbx_seq_one_letter_code
_entity_poly.pdbx_strand_id
1 'polypeptide(L)'
;MIVVQTERAALKEGDYALEGFEDRCLIERKGSLRELSTNLLGGDYTRAMSAFKRLSAATAHPYLVVECTAAELRTPTRWTQEPARVVDSLCSLMERLRFRLILCGRCVDVRQKRNVGELMLRLMLAHAYQQETNYEGVEHTIRLLSRPDK
;
A
#
# COMPACT_ATOMS: atom_id res chain seq x y z
N MET A 1 17.18 11.85 -14.21
CA MET A 1 16.83 11.62 -12.78
C MET A 1 15.36 11.94 -12.63
N ILE A 2 14.51 11.01 -12.14
CA ILE A 2 13.08 11.30 -11.98
C ILE A 2 12.91 12.27 -10.81
N VAL A 3 12.33 13.45 -11.07
CA VAL A 3 11.95 14.42 -10.03
C VAL A 3 10.48 14.19 -9.69
N VAL A 4 10.21 13.92 -8.42
CA VAL A 4 8.87 13.56 -7.93
C VAL A 4 8.28 14.77 -7.23
N GLN A 5 7.15 15.26 -7.73
CA GLN A 5 6.35 16.27 -7.04
C GLN A 5 5.28 15.55 -6.24
N THR A 6 5.27 15.71 -4.91
CA THR A 6 4.24 15.14 -4.06
C THR A 6 3.18 16.18 -3.75
N GLU A 7 1.91 15.84 -3.98
CA GLU A 7 0.77 16.66 -3.62
C GLU A 7 -0.09 15.93 -2.57
N ARG A 8 -0.58 16.69 -1.59
CA ARG A 8 -1.57 16.18 -0.63
C ARG A 8 -2.96 16.40 -1.21
N ALA A 9 -3.67 15.30 -1.47
CA ALA A 9 -5.00 15.35 -2.07
C ALA A 9 -5.95 14.40 -1.36
N ALA A 10 -7.25 14.72 -1.40
CA ALA A 10 -8.30 13.85 -0.90
C ALA A 10 -8.58 12.74 -1.92
N LEU A 11 -7.81 11.65 -1.85
CA LEU A 11 -8.05 10.47 -2.70
C LEU A 11 -9.41 9.85 -2.36
N LYS A 12 -10.07 9.29 -3.38
CA LYS A 12 -11.31 8.52 -3.20
C LYS A 12 -11.03 7.20 -2.48
N GLU A 13 -10.03 6.46 -2.94
CA GLU A 13 -9.57 5.19 -2.35
C GLU A 13 -8.03 5.16 -2.28
N GLY A 14 -7.48 4.36 -1.35
CA GLY A 14 -6.05 4.24 -1.13
C GLY A 14 -5.44 5.44 -0.38
N ASP A 15 -4.15 5.33 -0.11
CA ASP A 15 -3.32 6.35 0.52
C ASP A 15 -2.37 7.03 -0.47
N TYR A 16 -1.92 6.30 -1.50
CA TYR A 16 -1.07 6.83 -2.57
C TYR A 16 -1.56 6.42 -3.95
N ALA A 17 -1.48 7.36 -4.88
CA ALA A 17 -1.79 7.16 -6.29
C ALA A 17 -0.90 8.05 -7.17
N LEU A 18 -0.68 7.62 -8.41
CA LEU A 18 -0.09 8.49 -9.42
C LEU A 18 -1.20 9.28 -10.11
N GLU A 19 -1.06 10.61 -10.17
CA GLU A 19 -2.08 11.51 -10.72
C GLU A 19 -2.40 11.12 -12.18
N GLY A 20 -3.67 10.90 -12.48
CA GLY A 20 -4.16 10.52 -13.81
C GLY A 20 -4.00 9.02 -14.14
N PHE A 21 -3.47 8.22 -13.22
CA PHE A 21 -3.29 6.76 -13.36
C PHE A 21 -3.86 5.99 -12.15
N GLU A 22 -4.86 6.56 -11.47
CA GLU A 22 -5.50 5.97 -10.30
C GLU A 22 -6.14 4.60 -10.61
N ASP A 23 -6.63 4.42 -11.83
CA ASP A 23 -7.19 3.14 -12.31
C ASP A 23 -6.12 2.06 -12.55
N ARG A 24 -4.83 2.44 -12.61
CA ARG A 24 -3.73 1.52 -12.87
C ARG A 24 -3.13 0.93 -11.61
N CYS A 25 -2.79 1.77 -10.65
CA CYS A 25 -2.17 1.32 -9.41
C CYS A 25 -2.56 2.22 -8.23
N LEU A 26 -3.13 1.61 -7.19
CA LEU A 26 -3.40 2.28 -5.91
C LEU A 26 -2.71 1.52 -4.78
N ILE A 27 -2.22 2.28 -3.80
CA ILE A 27 -1.52 1.74 -2.65
C ILE A 27 -2.27 2.15 -1.38
N GLU A 28 -2.59 1.18 -0.53
CA GLU A 28 -3.01 1.38 0.86
C GLU A 28 -1.87 0.97 1.78
N ARG A 29 -1.58 1.80 2.78
CA ARG A 29 -0.55 1.53 3.79
C ARG A 29 -1.20 1.13 5.12
N LYS A 30 -0.59 0.16 5.80
CA LYS A 30 -0.87 -0.19 7.19
C LYS A 30 0.42 -0.12 8.00
N GLY A 31 0.43 0.75 9.00
CA GLY A 31 1.62 1.12 9.76
C GLY A 31 2.05 0.11 10.81
N SER A 32 1.30 -0.98 11.02
CA SER A 32 1.74 -2.05 11.92
C SER A 32 0.90 -3.33 11.80
N LEU A 33 1.43 -4.43 12.34
CA LEU A 33 0.65 -5.64 12.60
C LEU A 33 -0.55 -5.39 13.54
N ARG A 34 -0.43 -4.47 14.51
CA ARG A 34 -1.54 -4.11 15.39
C ARG A 34 -2.69 -3.49 14.61
N GLU A 35 -2.39 -2.52 13.74
CA GLU A 35 -3.40 -1.88 12.89
C GLU A 35 -4.08 -2.92 11.99
N LEU A 36 -3.27 -3.80 11.37
CA LEU A 36 -3.78 -4.87 10.54
C LEU A 36 -4.68 -5.84 11.33
N SER A 37 -4.28 -6.22 12.55
CA SER A 37 -5.08 -7.06 13.45
C SER A 37 -6.42 -6.42 13.78
N THR A 38 -6.44 -5.12 14.09
CA THR A 38 -7.68 -4.37 14.37
C THR A 38 -8.58 -4.30 13.13
N ASN A 39 -8.00 -4.11 11.95
CA ASN A 39 -8.73 -4.03 10.68
C ASN A 39 -9.25 -5.38 10.18
N LEU A 40 -8.57 -6.49 10.49
CA LEU A 40 -8.96 -7.82 9.98
C LEU A 40 -9.76 -8.66 10.97
N LEU A 41 -9.53 -8.48 12.27
CA LEU A 41 -10.14 -9.32 13.32
C LEU A 41 -10.90 -8.51 14.37
N GLY A 42 -10.76 -7.19 14.37
CA GLY A 42 -11.30 -6.30 15.40
C GLY A 42 -12.57 -5.55 14.99
N GLY A 43 -12.95 -4.57 15.80
CA GLY A 43 -14.15 -3.76 15.59
C GLY A 43 -14.16 -2.92 14.30
N ASP A 44 -12.99 -2.69 13.70
CA ASP A 44 -12.86 -1.95 12.45
C ASP A 44 -13.10 -2.81 11.20
N TYR A 45 -13.34 -4.11 11.36
CA TYR A 45 -13.45 -5.06 10.25
C TYR A 45 -14.38 -4.61 9.14
N THR A 46 -15.62 -4.22 9.45
CA THR A 46 -16.60 -3.81 8.44
C THR A 46 -16.13 -2.58 7.66
N ARG A 47 -15.53 -1.60 8.35
CA ARG A 47 -15.01 -0.38 7.73
C ARG A 47 -13.81 -0.69 6.84
N ALA A 48 -12.85 -1.46 7.35
CA ALA A 48 -11.65 -1.84 6.62
C ALA A 48 -11.98 -2.68 5.39
N MET A 49 -12.84 -3.69 5.53
CA MET A 49 -13.28 -4.54 4.42
C MET A 49 -14.02 -3.74 3.34
N SER A 50 -14.83 -2.75 3.73
CA SER A 50 -15.48 -1.85 2.76
C SER A 50 -14.44 -1.02 1.99
N ALA A 51 -13.43 -0.46 2.68
CA ALA A 51 -12.34 0.25 2.02
C ALA A 51 -11.52 -0.66 1.09
N PHE A 52 -11.16 -1.86 1.53
CA PHE A 52 -10.41 -2.83 0.72
C PHE A 52 -11.18 -3.26 -0.54
N LYS A 53 -12.49 -3.45 -0.44
CA LYS A 53 -13.34 -3.76 -1.61
C LYS A 53 -13.37 -2.61 -2.60
N ARG A 54 -13.53 -1.37 -2.13
CA ARG A 54 -13.56 -0.20 -3.03
C ARG A 54 -12.19 0.03 -3.69
N LEU A 55 -11.11 -0.12 -2.93
CA LEU A 55 -9.75 -0.05 -3.44
C LEU A 55 -9.50 -1.10 -4.53
N SER A 56 -9.83 -2.36 -4.27
CA SER A 56 -9.71 -3.47 -5.23
C SER A 56 -10.55 -3.24 -6.50
N ALA A 57 -11.75 -2.67 -6.36
CA ALA A 57 -12.60 -2.34 -7.49
C ALA A 57 -12.16 -1.09 -8.28
N ALA A 58 -11.40 -0.19 -7.65
CA ALA A 58 -11.01 1.09 -8.24
C ALA A 58 -9.75 1.01 -9.11
N THR A 59 -8.98 -0.07 -9.05
CA THR A 59 -7.69 -0.17 -9.74
C THR A 59 -7.40 -1.58 -10.24
N ALA A 60 -6.64 -1.69 -11.34
CA ALA A 60 -6.16 -2.96 -11.85
C ALA A 60 -5.10 -3.60 -10.94
N HIS A 61 -4.32 -2.77 -10.23
CA HIS A 61 -3.22 -3.22 -9.39
C HIS A 61 -3.31 -2.67 -7.96
N PRO A 62 -4.15 -3.27 -7.09
CA PRO A 62 -4.25 -2.85 -5.70
C PRO A 62 -3.08 -3.42 -4.89
N TYR A 63 -2.33 -2.55 -4.23
CA TYR A 63 -1.25 -2.90 -3.31
C TYR A 63 -1.62 -2.61 -1.86
N LEU A 64 -1.25 -3.53 -0.98
CA LEU A 64 -1.26 -3.34 0.46
C LEU A 64 0.20 -3.34 0.94
N VAL A 65 0.65 -2.20 1.45
CA VAL A 65 1.99 -2.04 2.04
C VAL A 65 1.84 -2.12 3.55
N VAL A 66 2.50 -3.11 4.17
CA VAL A 66 2.43 -3.33 5.62
C VAL A 66 3.80 -3.14 6.24
N GLU A 67 3.86 -2.25 7.24
CA GLU A 67 5.05 -2.01 8.04
C GLU A 67 5.21 -3.11 9.10
N CYS A 68 5.60 -4.28 8.63
CA CYS A 68 6.06 -5.39 9.45
C CYS A 68 7.05 -6.26 8.67
N THR A 69 7.81 -7.05 9.40
CA THR A 69 8.63 -8.12 8.85
C THR A 69 7.86 -9.44 8.83
N ALA A 70 8.29 -10.40 8.01
CA ALA A 70 7.74 -11.75 8.02
C ALA A 70 7.90 -12.45 9.38
N ALA A 71 8.94 -12.10 10.16
CA ALA A 71 9.13 -12.61 11.52
C ALA A 71 8.09 -12.03 12.50
N GLU A 72 7.79 -10.73 12.39
CA GLU A 72 6.77 -10.09 13.21
C GLU A 72 5.37 -10.67 12.95
N LEU A 73 5.05 -11.06 11.71
CA LEU A 73 3.79 -11.74 11.37
C LEU A 73 3.59 -13.08 12.10
N ARG A 74 4.63 -13.65 12.71
CA ARG A 74 4.56 -14.93 13.44
C ARG A 74 4.73 -14.78 14.94
N THR A 75 5.03 -13.57 15.42
CA THR A 75 5.44 -13.35 16.80
C THR A 75 4.28 -12.71 17.58
N PRO A 76 3.73 -13.38 18.60
CA PRO A 76 2.72 -12.77 19.47
C PRO A 76 3.28 -11.52 20.14
N THR A 77 2.43 -10.52 20.30
CA THR A 77 2.76 -9.29 21.02
C THR A 77 1.66 -8.98 22.02
N ARG A 78 1.92 -8.05 22.96
CA ARG A 78 0.89 -7.56 23.90
C ARG A 78 -0.38 -7.04 23.21
N TRP A 79 -0.29 -6.63 21.94
CA TRP A 79 -1.39 -6.06 21.15
C TRP A 79 -2.03 -7.04 20.17
N THR A 80 -1.31 -8.10 19.81
CA THR A 80 -1.73 -9.10 18.81
C THR A 80 -1.30 -10.47 19.32
N GLN A 81 -2.19 -11.11 20.09
CA GLN A 81 -1.91 -12.39 20.72
C GLN A 81 -1.99 -13.56 19.73
N GLU A 82 -2.78 -13.41 18.67
CA GLU A 82 -3.02 -14.45 17.65
C GLU A 82 -2.57 -13.98 16.26
N PRO A 83 -1.26 -13.75 16.03
CA PRO A 83 -0.76 -13.24 14.75
C PRO A 83 -1.01 -14.19 13.58
N ALA A 84 -1.06 -15.51 13.83
CA ALA A 84 -1.40 -16.51 12.81
C ALA A 84 -2.79 -16.27 12.19
N ARG A 85 -3.81 -15.94 13.00
CA ARG A 85 -5.16 -15.62 12.48
C ARG A 85 -5.17 -14.36 11.64
N VAL A 86 -4.30 -13.39 11.95
CA VAL A 86 -4.15 -12.16 11.15
C VAL A 86 -3.55 -12.53 9.80
N VAL A 87 -2.54 -13.39 9.76
CA VAL A 87 -1.93 -13.89 8.52
C VAL A 87 -2.94 -14.67 7.68
N ASP A 88 -3.70 -15.59 8.26
CA ASP A 88 -4.72 -16.36 7.54
C ASP A 88 -5.78 -15.43 6.92
N SER A 89 -6.22 -14.43 7.70
CA SER A 89 -7.16 -13.42 7.23
C SER A 89 -6.58 -12.54 6.13
N LEU A 90 -5.30 -12.19 6.23
CA LEU A 90 -4.56 -11.43 5.22
C LEU A 90 -4.44 -12.24 3.92
N CYS A 91 -4.08 -13.53 4.00
CA CYS A 91 -4.02 -14.42 2.85
C CYS A 91 -5.39 -14.56 2.17
N SER A 92 -6.47 -14.72 2.96
CA SER A 92 -7.83 -14.76 2.44
C SER A 92 -8.21 -13.45 1.74
N LEU A 93 -7.85 -12.30 2.32
CA LEU A 93 -8.07 -10.97 1.73
C LEU A 93 -7.32 -10.84 0.39
N MET A 94 -6.05 -11.25 0.35
CA MET A 94 -5.21 -11.20 -0.84
C MET A 94 -5.80 -12.01 -1.98
N GLU A 95 -6.28 -13.23 -1.70
CA GLU A 95 -6.90 -14.07 -2.72
C GLU A 95 -8.24 -13.49 -3.20
N ARG A 96 -9.12 -13.11 -2.26
CA ARG A 96 -10.48 -12.66 -2.58
C ARG A 96 -10.52 -11.33 -3.30
N LEU A 97 -9.62 -10.41 -2.95
CA LEU A 97 -9.59 -9.05 -3.47
C LEU A 97 -8.37 -8.77 -4.35
N ARG A 98 -7.59 -9.80 -4.67
CA ARG A 98 -6.41 -9.75 -5.55
C ARG A 98 -5.38 -8.69 -5.15
N PHE A 99 -5.20 -8.50 -3.83
CA PHE A 99 -4.17 -7.60 -3.32
C PHE A 99 -2.78 -8.15 -3.56
N ARG A 100 -1.87 -7.25 -3.95
CA ARG A 100 -0.43 -7.50 -3.91
C ARG A 100 0.11 -6.99 -2.58
N LEU A 101 0.89 -7.81 -1.89
CA LEU A 101 1.42 -7.49 -0.57
C LEU A 101 2.87 -7.05 -0.65
N ILE A 102 3.22 -5.99 0.07
CA ILE A 102 4.61 -5.58 0.32
C ILE A 102 4.81 -5.50 1.82
N LEU A 103 5.80 -6.24 2.31
CA LEU A 103 6.29 -6.15 3.69
C LEU A 103 7.55 -5.30 3.69
N CYS A 104 7.50 -4.13 4.32
CA CYS A 104 8.62 -3.18 4.31
C CYS A 104 9.35 -3.06 5.66
N GLY A 105 8.99 -3.88 6.65
CA GLY A 105 9.53 -3.75 7.99
C GLY A 105 9.10 -2.45 8.66
N ARG A 106 9.60 -2.19 9.87
CA ARG A 106 9.34 -0.92 10.56
C ARG A 106 10.22 0.18 9.98
N CYS A 107 9.58 1.26 9.54
CA CYS A 107 10.25 2.45 9.04
C CYS A 107 10.41 3.47 10.17
N VAL A 108 11.47 3.33 10.97
CA VAL A 108 11.75 4.18 12.13
C VAL A 108 12.40 5.50 11.75
N ASP A 109 13.23 5.52 10.70
CA ASP A 109 13.95 6.72 10.26
C ASP A 109 13.46 7.28 8.91
N VAL A 110 13.86 8.52 8.62
CA VAL A 110 13.46 9.24 7.40
C VAL A 110 13.98 8.54 6.14
N ARG A 111 15.15 7.90 6.20
CA ARG A 111 15.76 7.21 5.05
C ARG A 111 14.96 5.96 4.69
N GLN A 112 14.56 5.17 5.67
CA GLN A 112 13.71 3.99 5.48
C GLN A 112 12.36 4.37 4.88
N LYS A 113 11.71 5.43 5.41
CA LYS A 113 10.46 5.95 4.85
C LYS A 113 10.62 6.40 3.40
N ARG A 114 11.73 7.08 3.06
CA ARG A 114 12.05 7.47 1.68
C ARG A 114 12.24 6.27 0.77
N ASN A 115 12.95 5.24 1.21
CA ASN A 115 13.16 4.03 0.42
C ASN A 115 11.84 3.31 0.10
N VAL A 116 10.94 3.20 1.09
CA VAL A 116 9.59 2.63 0.87
C VAL A 116 8.78 3.52 -0.07
N GLY A 117 8.83 4.85 0.11
CA GLY A 117 8.22 5.82 -0.79
C GLY A 117 8.68 5.67 -2.23
N GLU A 118 9.99 5.50 -2.44
CA GLU A 118 10.59 5.30 -3.75
C GLU A 118 10.15 3.97 -4.39
N LEU A 119 10.11 2.89 -3.61
CA LEU A 119 9.59 1.60 -4.09
C LEU A 119 8.13 1.72 -4.52
N MET A 120 7.28 2.34 -3.68
CA MET A 120 5.88 2.58 -3.98
C MET A 120 5.72 3.36 -5.29
N LEU A 121 6.48 4.44 -5.47
CA LEU A 121 6.49 5.22 -6.69
C LEU A 121 6.90 4.38 -7.91
N ARG A 122 7.99 3.63 -7.83
CA ARG A 122 8.47 2.78 -8.92
C ARG A 122 7.42 1.77 -9.36
N LEU A 123 6.63 1.23 -8.43
CA LEU A 123 5.52 0.32 -8.74
C LEU A 123 4.39 1.03 -9.47
N MET A 124 3.99 2.22 -9.01
CA MET A 124 2.97 3.02 -9.69
C MET A 124 3.41 3.38 -11.11
N LEU A 125 4.67 3.79 -11.29
CA LEU A 125 5.24 4.07 -12.61
C LEU A 125 5.27 2.85 -13.52
N ALA A 126 5.70 1.70 -12.99
CA ALA A 126 5.74 0.47 -13.76
C ALA A 126 4.36 0.07 -14.29
N HIS A 127 3.30 0.29 -13.51
CA HIS A 127 1.91 0.02 -13.93
C HIS A 127 1.32 1.12 -14.82
N ALA A 128 1.68 2.38 -14.60
CA ALA A 128 1.23 3.49 -15.42
C ALA A 128 1.78 3.39 -16.86
N TYR A 129 3.05 3.03 -17.00
CA TYR A 129 3.77 3.02 -18.28
C TYR A 129 4.03 1.63 -18.84
N GLN A 130 3.31 0.61 -18.36
CA GLN A 130 3.50 -0.79 -18.73
C GLN A 130 3.27 -1.10 -20.23
N GLN A 131 2.85 -0.11 -21.04
CA GLN A 131 2.67 -0.22 -22.50
C GLN A 131 3.71 0.52 -23.36
N GLU A 132 4.67 1.24 -22.77
CA GLU A 132 5.72 1.95 -23.52
C GLU A 132 7.11 1.43 -23.09
N THR A 133 7.41 0.18 -23.41
CA THR A 133 8.79 -0.32 -23.29
C THR A 133 9.55 -0.05 -24.58
N ASN A 134 9.84 1.23 -24.82
CA ASN A 134 11.11 1.68 -25.35
C ASN A 134 11.59 2.77 -24.39
N TYR A 135 12.45 2.41 -23.43
CA TYR A 135 13.10 3.35 -22.52
C TYR A 135 14.10 4.21 -23.30
N GLU A 136 13.62 5.21 -24.05
CA GLU A 136 14.44 6.30 -24.55
C GLU A 136 14.22 7.53 -23.66
N GLY A 137 15.12 7.72 -22.69
CA GLY A 137 15.49 9.00 -22.06
C GLY A 137 14.48 10.15 -21.99
N VAL A 138 13.24 9.95 -21.53
CA VAL A 138 12.30 11.06 -21.33
C VAL A 138 12.36 11.58 -19.89
N GLU A 139 12.72 12.85 -19.72
CA GLU A 139 12.50 13.58 -18.47
C GLU A 139 11.01 13.86 -18.30
N HIS A 140 10.32 13.06 -17.48
CA HIS A 140 8.95 13.35 -17.05
C HIS A 140 8.94 13.92 -15.63
N THR A 141 8.24 15.05 -15.46
CA THR A 141 7.80 15.52 -14.14
C THR A 141 6.58 14.70 -13.72
N ILE A 142 6.69 13.99 -12.61
CA ILE A 142 5.68 13.01 -12.16
C ILE A 142 5.06 13.52 -10.86
N ARG A 143 3.72 13.58 -10.80
CA ARG A 143 2.96 14.01 -9.63
C ARG A 143 2.38 12.83 -8.86
N LEU A 144 2.81 12.70 -7.61
CA LEU A 144 2.35 11.69 -6.67
C LEU A 144 1.30 12.30 -5.73
N LEU A 145 0.11 11.72 -5.70
CA LEU A 145 -0.94 12.11 -4.76
C LEU A 145 -0.84 11.29 -3.48
N SER A 146 -1.00 11.94 -2.33
CA SER A 146 -1.03 11.30 -1.01
C SER A 146 -2.21 11.80 -0.18
N ARG A 147 -2.87 10.90 0.57
CA ARG A 147 -3.85 11.34 1.58
C ARG A 147 -3.16 12.00 2.77
N PRO A 148 -3.76 13.03 3.39
CA PRO A 148 -3.28 13.57 4.66
C PRO A 148 -3.41 12.53 5.77
N ASP A 149 -2.36 12.37 6.59
CA ASP A 149 -2.38 11.52 7.79
C ASP A 149 -3.51 11.98 8.74
N LYS A 150 -4.22 11.00 9.34
CA LYS A 150 -5.23 11.25 10.39
C LYS A 150 -4.57 11.53 11.74
#